data_AF-A0A2K2VG88-F1
#
_entry.id   AF-A0A2K2VG88-F1
#
_cell.length_a   1.000
_cell.length_b   1.000
_cell.length_c   1.000
_cell.angle_alpha   90.00
_cell.angle_beta   90.00
_cell.angle_gamma   90.00
#
_symmetry.space_group_name_H-M   'P 1'
#
loop_
_entity.id
_entity.type
_entity.pdbx_description
1 polymer ?
#
loop_
_entity_poly.entity_id
_entity_poly.type
_entity_poly.pdbx_seq_one_letter_code
_entity_poly.pdbx_strand_id
1 'polypeptide(L)'
;MQEIEKEEKKGMPQNVLVRAKEFFLLGDFRSALSTLRYTRKKKDHKTFCQKRDGEMIISNDYFEIRIKTKDWFGPYFLLDRKNGVVLSDAPYHYFINEKIVGRPRFKDFARRKDKFIFIGEQGDIEIIQEIYLPSNKPFLEEKIRVRNKGNKTISTSNIAFGFLKRLIAPNGKLCSEFANARVVSIPYRRPLQGKMGEYEEFPFEEILWRKGWYRPVWNGPKVYTDELGAEGWAIWGKYHSYLIAKHNNDAMEYSLLKVVQKGKEFLLRFAGGGIWHGDPEAVSELSPGEEFSFGTTRIAVVDGDWKSCYYAFREFMEEKGHTVPPNYNPPIHWNELYDNPLWWGPDTPENRKKHYSLPQILEEAEKAKEMGCEALYLDPGWDTSFA
;
A
#
# COMPACT_ATOMS: atom_id res chain seq x y z
N MET A 1 28.70 23.31 7.57
CA MET A 1 29.99 22.62 7.30
C MET A 1 30.73 22.18 8.54
N GLN A 2 31.12 23.06 9.46
CA GLN A 2 31.91 22.67 10.64
C GLN A 2 31.30 21.49 11.44
N GLU A 3 29.98 21.46 11.62
CA GLU A 3 29.31 20.35 12.32
C GLU A 3 29.37 19.03 11.53
N ILE A 4 29.33 19.07 10.19
CA ILE A 4 29.46 17.89 9.33
C ILE A 4 30.89 17.33 9.42
N GLU A 5 31.90 18.19 9.30
CA GLU A 5 33.32 17.79 9.42
C GLU A 5 33.65 17.23 10.81
N LYS A 6 33.02 17.78 11.85
CA LYS A 6 33.12 17.27 13.22
C LYS A 6 32.54 15.86 13.35
N GLU A 7 31.42 15.57 12.68
CA GLU A 7 30.82 14.24 12.69
C GLU A 7 31.56 13.23 11.81
N GLU A 8 32.16 13.68 10.71
CA GLU A 8 33.07 12.88 9.88
C GLU A 8 34.25 12.36 10.71
N LYS A 9 34.85 13.22 11.54
CA LYS A 9 35.91 12.84 12.49
C LYS A 9 35.45 11.88 13.60
N LYS A 10 34.15 11.77 13.87
CA LYS A 10 33.59 10.86 14.87
C LYS A 10 33.18 9.50 14.29
N GLY A 11 33.50 9.23 13.03
CA GLY A 11 33.17 7.96 12.37
C GLY A 11 31.68 7.82 12.06
N MET A 12 30.99 8.93 11.79
CA MET A 12 29.61 8.88 11.32
C MET A 12 29.52 8.15 9.97
N PRO A 13 28.47 7.34 9.71
CA PRO A 13 28.34 6.60 8.46
C PRO A 13 28.41 7.51 7.23
N GLN A 14 29.15 7.09 6.21
CA GLN A 14 29.47 7.92 5.05
C GLN A 14 28.23 8.39 4.29
N ASN A 15 27.19 7.55 4.20
CA ASN A 15 25.91 7.90 3.59
C ASN A 15 25.19 9.06 4.31
N VAL A 16 25.28 9.12 5.64
CA VAL A 16 24.70 10.20 6.47
C VAL A 16 25.47 11.51 6.22
N LEU A 17 26.79 11.44 6.15
CA LEU A 17 27.65 12.61 5.90
C LEU A 17 27.46 13.17 4.50
N VAL A 18 27.42 12.31 3.47
CA VAL A 18 27.14 12.70 2.08
C VAL A 18 25.80 13.43 2.00
N ARG A 19 24.76 12.88 2.62
CA ARG A 19 23.43 13.49 2.60
C ARG A 19 23.34 14.80 3.37
N ALA A 20 24.01 14.90 4.52
CA ALA A 20 24.10 16.17 5.25
C ALA A 20 24.86 17.23 4.44
N LYS A 21 25.89 16.84 3.68
CA LYS A 21 26.61 17.71 2.74
C LYS A 21 25.69 18.14 1.58
N GLU A 22 24.92 17.21 1.00
CA GLU A 22 23.95 17.51 -0.07
C GLU A 22 22.88 18.52 0.40
N PHE A 23 22.24 18.29 1.55
CA PHE A 23 21.27 19.24 2.12
C PHE A 23 21.91 20.60 2.41
N PHE A 24 23.15 20.62 2.92
CA PHE A 24 23.87 21.85 3.16
C PHE A 24 24.14 22.62 1.86
N LEU A 25 24.55 21.93 0.79
CA LEU A 25 24.80 22.52 -0.54
C LEU A 25 23.51 23.04 -1.20
N LEU A 26 22.37 22.42 -0.90
CA LEU A 26 21.05 22.87 -1.34
C LEU A 26 20.44 23.99 -0.47
N GLY A 27 21.15 24.44 0.57
CA GLY A 27 20.67 25.49 1.48
C GLY A 27 19.65 25.03 2.53
N ASP A 28 19.34 23.73 2.60
CA ASP A 28 18.43 23.16 3.60
C ASP A 28 19.18 22.78 4.89
N PHE A 29 19.53 23.82 5.65
CA PHE A 29 20.29 23.66 6.90
C PHE A 29 19.53 22.89 7.98
N ARG A 30 18.19 22.92 7.97
CA ARG A 30 17.37 22.17 8.94
C ARG A 30 17.47 20.67 8.67
N SER A 31 17.35 20.25 7.41
CA SER A 31 17.48 18.84 7.03
C SER A 31 18.92 18.34 7.22
N ALA A 32 19.93 19.17 6.94
CA ALA A 32 21.33 18.85 7.22
C ALA A 32 21.57 18.59 8.72
N LEU A 33 21.11 19.48 9.60
CA LEU A 33 21.26 19.31 11.05
C LEU A 33 20.42 18.16 11.62
N SER A 34 19.22 17.93 11.08
CA SER A 34 18.37 16.79 11.46
C SER A 34 19.06 15.45 11.17
N THR A 35 19.68 15.35 10.00
CA THR A 35 20.44 14.17 9.56
C THR A 35 21.58 13.84 10.51
N LEU A 36 22.38 14.84 10.92
CA LEU A 36 23.50 14.63 11.86
C LEU A 36 23.08 14.30 13.30
N ARG A 37 22.00 14.93 13.79
CA ARG A 37 21.54 14.75 15.19
C ARG A 37 20.97 13.36 15.44
N TYR A 38 20.46 12.72 14.41
CA TYR A 38 19.76 11.44 14.53
C TYR A 38 20.71 10.30 14.93
N THR A 39 21.86 10.20 14.27
CA THR A 39 22.85 9.12 14.45
C THR A 39 23.52 9.15 15.83
N ARG A 40 23.49 10.28 16.54
CA ARG A 40 24.09 10.42 17.89
C ARG A 40 23.34 9.67 18.99
N LYS A 41 22.09 9.24 18.79
CA LYS A 41 21.31 8.54 19.82
C LYS A 41 21.42 7.01 19.66
N LYS A 42 22.53 6.43 20.13
CA LYS A 42 22.51 5.05 20.65
C LYS A 42 21.85 5.08 22.04
N LYS A 43 20.56 4.78 22.17
CA LYS A 43 19.87 4.57 23.45
C LYS A 43 18.51 3.93 23.23
N ASP A 44 18.26 2.77 23.83
CA ASP A 44 17.00 2.04 23.94
C ASP A 44 16.02 2.22 22.76
N HIS A 45 15.98 1.23 21.86
CA HIS A 45 14.98 1.12 20.80
C HIS A 45 13.56 1.18 21.40
N LYS A 46 12.97 2.36 21.46
CA LYS A 46 11.68 2.63 22.09
C LYS A 46 10.87 3.56 21.21
N THR A 47 9.59 3.26 21.06
CA THR A 47 8.62 4.22 20.56
C THR A 47 8.54 5.44 21.45
N PHE A 48 8.69 6.61 20.84
CA PHE A 48 8.59 7.89 21.48
C PHE A 48 7.25 8.55 21.16
N CYS A 49 6.72 9.29 22.12
CA CYS A 49 5.54 10.12 21.97
C CYS A 49 5.75 11.41 22.76
N GLN A 50 5.71 12.54 22.07
CA GLN A 50 5.81 13.86 22.68
C GLN A 50 4.56 14.66 22.33
N LYS A 51 3.88 15.13 23.36
CA LYS A 51 2.80 16.12 23.24
C LYS A 51 3.42 17.52 23.35
N ARG A 52 3.00 18.41 22.46
CA ARG A 52 3.27 19.86 22.49
C ARG A 52 1.95 20.60 22.35
N ASP A 53 1.93 21.91 22.59
CA ASP A 53 0.69 22.68 22.41
C ASP A 53 0.20 22.56 20.95
N GLY A 54 -0.91 21.85 20.78
CA GLY A 54 -1.57 21.59 19.51
C GLY A 54 -0.87 20.64 18.54
N GLU A 55 0.10 19.87 19.00
CA GLU A 55 0.89 18.94 18.19
C GLU A 55 1.23 17.67 18.98
N MET A 56 1.27 16.54 18.29
CA MET A 56 1.85 15.30 18.79
C MET A 56 2.90 14.79 17.81
N ILE A 57 4.04 14.36 18.34
CA ILE A 57 5.09 13.69 17.58
C ILE A 57 5.19 12.26 18.09
N ILE A 58 5.04 11.29 17.19
CA ILE A 58 5.31 9.88 17.46
C ILE A 58 6.48 9.42 16.59
N SER A 59 7.38 8.59 17.13
CA SER A 59 8.53 8.10 16.38
C SER A 59 9.10 6.78 16.90
N ASN A 60 9.79 6.05 16.04
CA ASN A 60 10.67 4.93 16.36
C ASN A 60 12.03 5.15 15.64
N ASP A 61 12.82 4.10 15.46
CA ASP A 61 14.13 4.20 14.78
C ASP A 61 14.06 4.35 13.25
N TYR A 62 12.87 4.34 12.67
CA TYR A 62 12.70 4.40 11.22
C TYR A 62 11.79 5.53 10.80
N PHE A 63 10.78 5.88 11.59
CA PHE A 63 9.79 6.89 11.25
C PHE A 63 9.60 7.94 12.33
N GLU A 64 9.32 9.16 11.90
CA GLU A 64 8.73 10.23 12.71
C GLU A 64 7.45 10.70 12.03
N ILE A 65 6.36 10.77 12.79
CA ILE A 65 5.08 11.30 12.35
C ILE A 65 4.74 12.48 13.22
N ARG A 66 4.41 13.62 12.59
CA ARG A 66 3.87 14.78 13.30
C ARG A 66 2.40 14.93 12.97
N ILE A 67 1.62 15.14 14.03
CA ILE A 67 0.17 15.05 14.03
C ILE A 67 -0.35 16.33 14.66
N LYS A 68 -1.28 17.00 13.97
CA LYS A 68 -1.97 18.16 14.54
C LYS A 68 -3.09 17.68 15.47
N THR A 69 -3.21 18.32 16.63
CA THR A 69 -4.25 18.01 17.64
C THR A 69 -5.02 19.24 18.12
N LYS A 70 -4.77 20.41 17.52
CA LYS A 70 -5.47 21.68 17.79
C LYS A 70 -5.93 22.26 16.47
N ASP A 71 -7.14 22.81 16.47
CA ASP A 71 -7.87 23.32 15.29
C ASP A 71 -8.33 22.22 14.31
N TRP A 72 -7.49 21.21 14.07
CA TRP A 72 -7.82 20.05 13.26
C TRP A 72 -7.01 18.81 13.67
N PHE A 73 -7.45 17.65 13.22
CA PHE A 73 -6.90 16.33 13.51
C PHE A 73 -6.18 15.75 12.29
N GLY A 74 -4.94 15.29 12.49
CA GLY A 74 -4.33 14.29 11.62
C GLY A 74 -2.84 14.50 11.36
N PRO A 75 -2.16 13.49 10.77
CA PRO A 75 -0.79 13.60 10.33
C PRO A 75 -0.60 14.78 9.35
N TYR A 76 0.55 15.44 9.37
CA TYR A 76 0.95 16.39 8.32
C TYR A 76 2.40 16.24 7.88
N PHE A 77 3.12 15.31 8.52
CA PHE A 77 4.51 15.06 8.25
C PHE A 77 4.82 13.61 8.56
N LEU A 78 5.46 12.92 7.61
CA LEU A 78 6.00 11.57 7.76
C LEU A 78 7.44 11.58 7.24
N LEU A 79 8.38 11.22 8.10
CA LEU A 79 9.81 11.19 7.81
C LEU A 79 10.35 9.79 8.01
N ASP A 80 10.98 9.22 7.00
CA ASP A 80 11.97 8.16 7.17
C ASP A 80 13.21 8.78 7.83
N ARG A 81 13.45 8.42 9.09
CA ARG A 81 14.55 8.92 9.91
C ARG A 81 15.88 8.26 9.56
N LYS A 82 15.86 6.99 9.16
CA LYS A 82 17.07 6.23 8.78
C LYS A 82 17.73 6.89 7.58
N ASN A 83 16.92 7.22 6.58
CA ASN A 83 17.43 7.82 5.36
C ASN A 83 17.35 9.35 5.40
N GLY A 84 16.43 9.95 6.15
CA GLY A 84 16.20 11.41 6.15
C GLY A 84 15.27 11.86 5.02
N VAL A 85 14.33 11.00 4.61
CA VAL A 85 13.43 11.23 3.47
C VAL A 85 12.05 11.59 3.98
N VAL A 86 11.53 12.73 3.52
CA VAL A 86 10.17 13.15 3.84
C VAL A 86 9.20 12.45 2.89
N LEU A 87 8.49 11.45 3.42
CA LEU A 87 7.48 10.67 2.69
C LEU A 87 6.16 11.42 2.58
N SER A 88 5.84 12.29 3.55
CA SER A 88 4.67 13.15 3.51
C SER A 88 4.99 14.52 4.10
N ASP A 89 4.61 15.58 3.41
CA ASP A 89 4.88 16.98 3.74
C ASP A 89 3.64 17.87 3.68
N ALA A 90 2.45 17.26 3.61
CA ALA A 90 1.17 17.94 3.59
C ALA A 90 0.18 17.29 4.57
N PRO A 91 -0.83 18.05 5.05
CA PRO A 91 -1.89 17.53 5.91
C PRO A 91 -2.55 16.31 5.28
N TYR A 92 -2.72 15.26 6.08
CA TYR A 92 -3.34 14.01 5.71
C TYR A 92 -4.71 14.26 5.07
N HIS A 93 -4.99 13.51 4.02
CA HIS A 93 -6.23 13.61 3.28
C HIS A 93 -7.34 12.90 4.05
N TYR A 94 -8.34 13.64 4.50
CA TYR A 94 -9.59 13.10 5.01
C TYR A 94 -10.71 13.59 4.11
N PHE A 95 -11.24 12.70 3.28
CA PHE A 95 -12.33 13.01 2.39
C PHE A 95 -13.43 11.97 2.57
N ILE A 96 -14.60 12.43 2.98
CA ILE A 96 -15.78 11.58 3.20
C ILE A 96 -16.67 11.61 1.96
N ASN A 97 -17.09 12.82 1.58
CA ASN A 97 -17.82 13.14 0.35
C ASN A 97 -17.82 14.67 0.12
N GLU A 98 -18.44 15.12 -0.97
CA GLU A 98 -18.55 16.54 -1.35
C GLU A 98 -19.35 17.40 -0.35
N LYS A 99 -20.23 16.80 0.45
CA LYS A 99 -21.10 17.50 1.40
C LYS A 99 -20.43 17.69 2.77
N ILE A 100 -19.54 16.78 3.15
CA ILE A 100 -18.83 16.79 4.43
C ILE A 100 -17.44 17.40 4.22
N VAL A 101 -17.43 18.74 4.17
CA VAL A 101 -16.22 19.53 3.90
C VAL A 101 -15.41 19.83 5.16
N GLY A 102 -14.13 20.13 4.98
CA GLY A 102 -13.23 20.55 6.05
C GLY A 102 -12.31 19.42 6.54
N ARG A 103 -11.67 19.64 7.69
CA ARG A 103 -10.81 18.65 8.34
C ARG A 103 -11.49 18.11 9.58
N PRO A 104 -11.22 16.86 9.98
CA PRO A 104 -11.74 16.36 11.23
C PRO A 104 -11.20 17.19 12.40
N ARG A 105 -12.01 17.33 13.44
CA ARG A 105 -11.62 17.94 14.72
C ARG A 105 -11.12 16.86 15.65
N PHE A 106 -10.03 17.14 16.35
CA PHE A 106 -9.45 16.21 17.33
C PHE A 106 -10.38 16.04 18.53
N LYS A 107 -10.56 14.80 18.98
CA LYS A 107 -11.39 14.46 20.15
C LYS A 107 -10.59 13.81 21.26
N ASP A 108 -9.88 12.74 20.94
CA ASP A 108 -9.16 11.97 21.95
C ASP A 108 -7.94 11.24 21.39
N PHE A 109 -7.08 10.78 22.30
CA PHE A 109 -5.89 10.02 22.01
C PHE A 109 -5.64 8.96 23.09
N ALA A 110 -5.42 7.72 22.65
CA ALA A 110 -4.95 6.64 23.49
C ALA A 110 -3.64 6.05 22.96
N ARG A 111 -2.77 5.62 23.87
CA ARG A 111 -1.56 4.85 23.53
C ARG A 111 -1.62 3.47 24.17
N ARG A 112 -1.31 2.43 23.38
CA ARG A 112 -1.18 1.04 23.83
C ARG A 112 0.14 0.47 23.33
N LYS A 113 1.19 0.54 24.15
CA LYS A 113 2.58 0.18 23.77
C LYS A 113 3.02 0.97 22.52
N ASP A 114 3.17 0.27 21.40
CA ASP A 114 3.61 0.77 20.09
C ASP A 114 2.43 1.17 19.19
N LYS A 115 1.20 1.12 19.70
CA LYS A 115 -0.02 1.57 19.02
C LYS A 115 -0.48 2.93 19.52
N PHE A 116 -0.82 3.81 18.59
CA PHE A 116 -1.30 5.17 18.80
C PHE A 116 -2.67 5.30 18.16
N ILE A 117 -3.70 5.52 18.98
CA ILE A 117 -5.09 5.58 18.54
C ILE A 117 -5.54 7.02 18.66
N PHE A 118 -5.94 7.61 17.54
CA PHE A 118 -6.45 8.96 17.49
C PHE A 118 -7.91 8.95 17.08
N ILE A 119 -8.72 9.76 17.76
CA ILE A 119 -10.15 9.88 17.51
C ILE A 119 -10.42 11.32 17.08
N GLY A 120 -11.11 11.47 15.96
CA GLY A 120 -11.59 12.76 15.47
C GLY A 120 -13.00 12.67 14.90
N GLU A 121 -13.59 13.83 14.63
CA GLU A 121 -14.93 13.95 14.06
C GLU A 121 -14.96 14.92 12.89
N GLN A 122 -15.62 14.54 11.79
CA GLN A 122 -15.85 15.38 10.62
C GLN A 122 -17.35 15.35 10.26
N GLY A 123 -18.06 16.43 10.59
CA GLY A 123 -19.52 16.40 10.58
C GLY A 123 -20.06 15.33 11.52
N ASP A 124 -20.94 14.47 11.01
CA ASP A 124 -21.54 13.34 11.73
C ASP A 124 -20.71 12.05 11.65
N ILE A 125 -19.51 12.09 11.05
CA ILE A 125 -18.61 10.93 10.98
C ILE A 125 -17.55 11.00 12.08
N GLU A 126 -17.46 9.95 12.88
CA GLU A 126 -16.31 9.68 13.74
C GLU A 126 -15.25 8.91 12.96
N ILE A 127 -14.00 9.32 13.13
CA ILE A 127 -12.83 8.74 12.48
C ILE A 127 -11.88 8.27 13.58
N ILE A 128 -11.57 6.98 13.56
CA ILE A 128 -10.58 6.37 14.45
C ILE A 128 -9.39 5.95 13.59
N GLN A 129 -8.25 6.59 13.80
CA GLN A 129 -7.00 6.27 13.10
C GLN A 129 -6.04 5.61 14.10
N GLU A 130 -5.74 4.33 13.86
CA GLU A 130 -4.74 3.58 14.60
C GLU A 130 -3.43 3.56 13.80
N ILE A 131 -2.35 4.01 14.42
CA ILE A 131 -0.99 3.89 13.90
C ILE A 131 -0.22 2.94 14.79
N TYR A 132 0.19 1.80 14.25
CA TYR A 132 1.14 0.88 14.89
C TYR A 132 2.55 1.18 14.38
N LEU A 133 3.43 1.50 15.31
CA LEU A 133 4.80 1.89 15.03
C LEU A 133 5.74 1.03 15.87
N PRO A 134 6.07 -0.21 15.46
CA PRO A 134 6.94 -1.11 16.23
C PRO A 134 8.30 -0.50 16.53
N SER A 135 8.79 -0.60 17.76
CA SER A 135 10.01 0.11 18.21
C SER A 135 11.27 -0.16 17.38
N ASN A 136 11.44 -1.36 16.81
CA ASN A 136 12.66 -1.81 16.14
C ASN A 136 12.44 -2.44 14.76
N LYS A 137 11.31 -2.16 14.10
CA LYS A 137 11.02 -2.67 12.76
C LYS A 137 10.96 -1.53 11.74
N PRO A 138 11.42 -1.76 10.51
CA PRO A 138 11.47 -0.76 9.46
C PRO A 138 10.11 -0.52 8.80
N PHE A 139 9.00 -0.64 9.53
CA PHE A 139 7.67 -0.37 9.02
C PHE A 139 6.80 0.37 10.03
N LEU A 140 5.76 1.00 9.52
CA LEU A 140 4.58 1.41 10.26
C LEU A 140 3.34 0.77 9.63
N GLU A 141 2.30 0.56 10.43
CA GLU A 141 0.99 0.15 9.95
C GLU A 141 -0.06 1.19 10.36
N GLU A 142 -1.05 1.38 9.51
CA GLU A 142 -2.21 2.23 9.71
C GLU A 142 -3.49 1.42 9.56
N LYS A 143 -4.47 1.68 10.43
CA LYS A 143 -5.86 1.25 10.25
C LYS A 143 -6.78 2.45 10.48
N ILE A 144 -7.82 2.54 9.66
CA ILE A 144 -8.83 3.61 9.77
C ILE A 144 -10.18 2.95 9.95
N ARG A 145 -10.95 3.46 10.90
CA ARG A 145 -12.36 3.13 11.06
C ARG A 145 -13.19 4.39 10.98
N VAL A 146 -14.32 4.30 10.31
CA VAL A 146 -15.31 5.36 10.22
C VAL A 146 -16.63 4.88 10.80
N ARG A 147 -17.33 5.76 11.50
CA ARG A 147 -18.65 5.48 12.06
C ARG A 147 -19.58 6.65 11.84
N ASN A 148 -20.79 6.37 11.37
CA ASN A 148 -21.84 7.37 11.26
C ASN A 148 -22.52 7.57 12.63
N LYS A 149 -22.33 8.74 13.23
CA LYS A 149 -22.96 9.17 14.50
C LYS A 149 -24.21 10.02 14.30
N GLY A 150 -24.54 10.33 13.05
CA GLY A 150 -25.73 11.08 12.68
C GLY A 150 -26.99 10.21 12.72
N ASN A 151 -28.09 10.82 12.29
CA ASN A 151 -29.41 10.17 12.22
C ASN A 151 -29.88 9.92 10.78
N LYS A 152 -29.01 10.13 9.79
CA LYS A 152 -29.28 9.89 8.37
C LYS A 152 -28.19 9.03 7.77
N THR A 153 -28.56 8.22 6.77
CA THR A 153 -27.58 7.53 5.94
C THR A 153 -26.69 8.53 5.22
N ILE A 154 -25.38 8.27 5.21
CA ILE A 154 -24.37 9.09 4.55
C ILE A 154 -23.79 8.28 3.41
N SER A 155 -23.83 8.83 2.19
CA SER A 155 -23.11 8.27 1.06
C SER A 155 -21.62 8.56 1.21
N THR A 156 -20.81 7.52 1.07
CA THR A 156 -19.35 7.51 1.21
C THR A 156 -18.69 6.86 0.01
N SER A 157 -19.37 6.86 -1.16
CA SER A 157 -18.95 6.19 -2.40
C SER A 157 -17.63 6.70 -3.00
N ASN A 158 -17.15 7.85 -2.53
CA ASN A 158 -15.87 8.44 -2.91
C ASN A 158 -14.95 8.70 -1.72
N ILE A 159 -15.22 8.05 -0.58
CA ILE A 159 -14.42 8.18 0.65
C ILE A 159 -12.96 7.85 0.36
N ALA A 160 -12.06 8.67 0.89
CA ALA A 160 -10.64 8.47 0.72
C ALA A 160 -9.79 9.10 1.81
N PHE A 161 -8.77 8.35 2.17
CA PHE A 161 -7.79 8.66 3.19
C PHE A 161 -6.39 8.44 2.63
N GLY A 162 -5.42 9.23 3.09
CA GLY A 162 -4.03 8.96 2.76
C GLY A 162 -3.07 10.09 3.12
N PHE A 163 -1.80 9.72 3.22
CA PHE A 163 -0.71 10.69 3.32
C PHE A 163 -0.58 11.46 2.01
N LEU A 164 -0.15 12.71 2.09
CA LEU A 164 0.06 13.57 0.93
C LEU A 164 1.53 13.93 0.78
N LYS A 165 2.07 13.78 -0.43
CA LYS A 165 3.44 14.15 -0.78
C LYS A 165 3.46 15.09 -1.98
N ARG A 166 4.11 16.24 -1.83
CA ARG A 166 4.30 17.17 -2.94
C ARG A 166 5.17 16.57 -4.02
N LEU A 167 4.64 16.54 -5.25
CA LEU A 167 5.35 16.09 -6.44
C LEU A 167 6.03 17.24 -7.18
N ILE A 168 5.41 18.41 -7.22
CA ILE A 168 5.93 19.58 -7.94
C ILE A 168 6.44 20.62 -6.94
N ALA A 169 7.72 21.00 -7.11
CA ALA A 169 8.36 22.05 -6.35
C ALA A 169 7.85 23.45 -6.74
N PRO A 170 8.06 24.49 -5.93
CA PRO A 170 7.60 25.85 -6.24
C PRO A 170 8.09 26.42 -7.59
N ASN A 171 9.19 25.88 -8.13
CA ASN A 171 9.73 26.23 -9.45
C ASN A 171 9.00 25.56 -10.62
N GLY A 172 7.92 24.81 -10.36
CA GLY A 172 7.13 24.11 -11.37
C GLY A 172 7.73 22.81 -11.88
N LYS A 173 8.88 22.36 -11.36
CA LYS A 173 9.52 21.10 -11.74
C LYS A 173 9.18 19.98 -10.74
N LEU A 174 9.29 18.73 -11.20
CA LEU A 174 9.24 17.57 -10.31
C LEU A 174 10.29 17.72 -9.20
N CYS A 175 9.88 17.45 -7.96
CA CYS A 175 10.76 17.46 -6.80
C CYS A 175 11.95 16.49 -7.05
N SER A 176 13.16 16.94 -6.76
CA SER A 176 14.39 16.25 -7.14
C SER A 176 14.54 14.86 -6.52
N GLU A 177 13.91 14.59 -5.37
CA GLU A 177 13.90 13.25 -4.77
C GLU A 177 13.19 12.20 -5.63
N PHE A 178 12.31 12.63 -6.54
CA PHE A 178 11.63 11.75 -7.47
C PHE A 178 12.32 11.66 -8.84
N ALA A 179 13.41 12.42 -9.05
CA ALA A 179 14.17 12.33 -10.27
C ALA A 179 14.76 10.91 -10.41
N ASN A 180 14.34 10.19 -11.44
CA ASN A 180 14.64 8.76 -11.67
C ASN A 180 14.01 7.78 -10.68
N ALA A 181 13.13 8.24 -9.78
CA ALA A 181 12.34 7.32 -8.97
C ALA A 181 11.21 6.71 -9.82
N ARG A 182 10.83 5.48 -9.47
CA ARG A 182 9.77 4.75 -10.16
C ARG A 182 8.82 4.12 -9.15
N VAL A 183 7.59 3.93 -9.59
CA VAL A 183 6.53 3.22 -8.88
C VAL A 183 6.28 1.92 -9.62
N VAL A 184 6.28 0.79 -8.91
CA VAL A 184 6.03 -0.55 -9.48
C VAL A 184 4.85 -1.19 -8.76
N SER A 185 3.88 -1.70 -9.51
CA SER A 185 2.77 -2.47 -8.93
C SER A 185 3.26 -3.78 -8.30
N ILE A 186 2.62 -4.18 -7.20
CA ILE A 186 2.82 -5.44 -6.48
C ILE A 186 1.43 -6.10 -6.29
N PRO A 187 1.30 -7.43 -6.47
CA PRO A 187 2.36 -8.40 -6.80
C PRO A 187 2.62 -8.54 -8.32
N TYR A 188 1.93 -7.78 -9.16
CA TYR A 188 1.98 -7.96 -10.62
C TYR A 188 2.65 -6.79 -11.34
N ARG A 189 3.98 -6.85 -11.49
CA ARG A 189 4.75 -5.88 -12.31
C ARG A 189 4.32 -5.93 -13.77
N ARG A 190 3.96 -7.11 -14.27
CA ARG A 190 3.27 -7.28 -15.54
C ARG A 190 1.83 -7.63 -15.20
N PRO A 191 0.81 -6.92 -15.73
CA PRO A 191 -0.57 -7.28 -15.51
C PRO A 191 -0.82 -8.76 -15.86
N LEU A 192 -1.81 -9.39 -15.22
CA LEU A 192 -2.18 -10.80 -15.48
C LEU A 192 -2.38 -11.10 -16.98
N GLN A 193 -2.86 -10.12 -17.73
CA GLN A 193 -3.11 -10.21 -19.18
C GLN A 193 -2.18 -9.30 -19.99
N GLY A 194 -1.11 -8.82 -19.35
CA GLY A 194 -0.13 -7.95 -19.98
C GLY A 194 0.74 -8.72 -20.95
N LYS A 195 1.01 -8.14 -22.11
CA LYS A 195 1.95 -8.72 -23.08
C LYS A 195 3.40 -8.53 -22.61
N MET A 196 4.34 -9.24 -23.23
CA MET A 196 5.76 -8.97 -23.03
C MET A 196 6.05 -7.49 -23.35
N GLY A 197 6.68 -6.78 -22.42
CA GLY A 197 6.94 -5.34 -22.53
C GLY A 197 5.89 -4.43 -21.90
N GLU A 198 4.72 -4.95 -21.51
CA GLU A 198 3.70 -4.17 -20.78
C GLU A 198 3.92 -4.32 -19.27
N TYR A 199 4.49 -3.28 -18.65
CA TYR A 199 4.76 -3.27 -17.21
C TYR A 199 4.00 -2.15 -16.51
N GLU A 200 3.43 -2.47 -15.35
CA GLU A 200 2.88 -1.55 -14.36
C GLU A 200 4.03 -0.96 -13.54
N GLU A 201 4.89 -0.23 -14.24
CA GLU A 201 6.08 0.40 -13.72
C GLU A 201 6.24 1.80 -14.33
N PHE A 202 6.13 2.83 -13.51
CA PHE A 202 6.00 4.21 -13.98
C PHE A 202 7.05 5.12 -13.34
N PRO A 203 7.74 5.97 -14.13
CA PRO A 203 8.48 7.09 -13.57
C PRO A 203 7.49 8.10 -12.94
N PHE A 204 7.94 8.87 -11.94
CA PHE A 204 7.05 9.82 -11.25
C PHE A 204 6.53 10.95 -12.15
N GLU A 205 7.24 11.28 -13.22
CA GLU A 205 6.77 12.21 -14.25
C GLU A 205 5.47 11.72 -14.92
N GLU A 206 5.31 10.41 -15.12
CA GLU A 206 4.08 9.83 -15.66
C GLU A 206 2.93 9.87 -14.65
N ILE A 207 3.22 9.69 -13.36
CA ILE A 207 2.21 9.70 -12.29
C ILE A 207 1.38 11.01 -12.29
N LEU A 208 1.96 12.12 -12.74
CA LEU A 208 1.29 13.42 -12.80
C LEU A 208 0.07 13.46 -13.72
N TRP A 209 0.02 12.61 -14.75
CA TRP A 209 -1.02 12.65 -15.79
C TRP A 209 -1.61 11.27 -16.13
N ARG A 210 -0.95 10.19 -15.72
CA ARG A 210 -1.38 8.83 -16.03
C ARG A 210 -2.65 8.46 -15.26
N LYS A 211 -3.62 7.93 -16.00
CA LYS A 211 -4.81 7.29 -15.42
C LYS A 211 -4.49 5.87 -14.99
N GLY A 212 -5.08 5.44 -13.89
CA GLY A 212 -5.15 4.02 -13.56
C GLY A 212 -6.22 3.32 -14.39
N TRP A 213 -6.33 2.01 -14.20
CA TRP A 213 -7.28 1.20 -14.93
C TRP A 213 -7.50 -0.15 -14.26
N TYR A 214 -8.61 -0.80 -14.59
CA TYR A 214 -8.92 -2.19 -14.21
C TYR A 214 -9.67 -2.91 -15.34
N ARG A 215 -9.87 -4.22 -15.21
CA ARG A 215 -10.72 -5.02 -16.11
C ARG A 215 -11.84 -5.65 -15.27
N PRO A 216 -13.11 -5.27 -15.48
CA PRO A 216 -14.24 -5.82 -14.70
C PRO A 216 -14.40 -7.33 -14.86
N VAL A 217 -14.00 -7.86 -16.02
CA VAL A 217 -14.06 -9.29 -16.35
C VAL A 217 -12.76 -9.72 -17.02
N TRP A 218 -12.42 -11.00 -16.87
CA TRP A 218 -11.26 -11.59 -17.53
C TRP A 218 -11.35 -11.39 -19.05
N ASN A 219 -10.29 -10.87 -19.67
CA ASN A 219 -10.18 -10.54 -21.10
C ASN A 219 -11.11 -9.41 -21.58
N GLY A 220 -11.88 -8.78 -20.68
CA GLY A 220 -12.69 -7.60 -20.98
C GLY A 220 -11.85 -6.34 -21.23
N PRO A 221 -12.43 -5.26 -21.79
CA PRO A 221 -11.70 -4.01 -22.04
C PRO A 221 -11.19 -3.35 -20.74
N LYS A 222 -10.14 -2.53 -20.86
CA LYS A 222 -9.67 -1.69 -19.75
C LYS A 222 -10.68 -0.58 -19.48
N VAL A 223 -11.07 -0.42 -18.23
CA VAL A 223 -11.83 0.72 -17.72
C VAL A 223 -10.86 1.64 -16.99
N TYR A 224 -10.78 2.90 -17.41
CA TYR A 224 -9.82 3.86 -16.84
C TYR A 224 -10.39 4.59 -15.63
N THR A 225 -9.53 4.82 -14.64
CA THR A 225 -9.84 5.48 -13.37
C THR A 225 -8.84 6.60 -13.11
N ASP A 226 -9.22 7.58 -12.28
CA ASP A 226 -8.31 8.66 -11.89
C ASP A 226 -7.30 8.20 -10.82
N GLU A 227 -7.56 7.08 -10.14
CA GLU A 227 -6.63 6.43 -9.22
C GLU A 227 -5.93 5.23 -9.86
N LEU A 228 -4.66 5.03 -9.51
CA LEU A 228 -3.95 3.77 -9.73
C LEU A 228 -4.21 2.85 -8.53
N GLY A 229 -4.61 1.61 -8.79
CA GLY A 229 -4.85 0.59 -7.76
C GLY A 229 -3.98 -0.65 -7.96
N ALA A 230 -3.46 -1.17 -6.85
CA ALA A 230 -2.71 -2.42 -6.74
C ALA A 230 -2.81 -2.95 -5.30
N GLU A 231 -2.44 -4.19 -5.02
CA GLU A 231 -2.34 -4.68 -3.63
C GLU A 231 -1.22 -3.99 -2.86
N GLY A 232 -0.15 -3.61 -3.58
CA GLY A 232 0.88 -2.73 -3.08
C GLY A 232 1.67 -2.03 -4.17
N TRP A 233 2.53 -1.11 -3.75
CA TRP A 233 3.43 -0.36 -4.60
C TRP A 233 4.85 -0.42 -4.04
N ALA A 234 5.81 -0.74 -4.91
CA ALA A 234 7.22 -0.44 -4.67
C ALA A 234 7.49 0.98 -5.17
N ILE A 235 7.88 1.89 -4.29
CA ILE A 235 8.50 3.16 -4.67
C ILE A 235 9.99 2.96 -4.52
N TRP A 236 10.74 3.00 -5.61
CA TRP A 236 12.19 2.85 -5.55
C TRP A 236 12.88 3.96 -6.32
N GLY A 237 13.97 4.46 -5.75
CA GLY A 237 14.79 5.50 -6.35
C GLY A 237 16.26 5.26 -6.06
N LYS A 238 17.08 6.28 -6.33
CA LYS A 238 18.55 6.18 -6.23
C LYS A 238 19.07 5.77 -4.85
N TYR A 239 18.34 6.09 -3.78
CA TYR A 239 18.87 6.02 -2.42
C TYR A 239 18.08 5.13 -1.46
N HIS A 240 16.87 4.71 -1.81
CA HIS A 240 15.98 3.99 -0.91
C HIS A 240 14.78 3.43 -1.67
N SER A 241 14.18 2.38 -1.08
CA SER A 241 12.95 1.78 -1.55
C SER A 241 11.91 1.72 -0.44
N TYR A 242 10.66 1.85 -0.81
CA TYR A 242 9.52 1.73 0.08
C TYR A 242 8.53 0.73 -0.47
N LEU A 243 7.97 -0.07 0.43
CA LEU A 243 6.74 -0.81 0.19
C LEU A 243 5.57 -0.03 0.77
N ILE A 244 4.53 0.17 -0.02
CA ILE A 244 3.21 0.59 0.47
C ILE A 244 2.24 -0.54 0.12
N ALA A 245 1.71 -1.25 1.12
CA ALA A 245 0.87 -2.41 0.91
C ALA A 245 -0.46 -2.29 1.65
N LYS A 246 -1.51 -2.87 1.07
CA LYS A 246 -2.84 -2.95 1.66
C LYS A 246 -3.22 -4.40 1.89
N HIS A 247 -3.83 -4.68 3.04
CA HIS A 247 -4.36 -6.00 3.35
C HIS A 247 -5.66 -5.88 4.15
N ASN A 248 -6.71 -6.53 3.68
CA ASN A 248 -7.95 -6.74 4.39
C ASN A 248 -8.46 -8.17 4.14
N ASN A 249 -8.90 -8.85 5.19
CA ASN A 249 -9.53 -10.18 5.07
C ASN A 249 -11.06 -10.07 4.91
N ASP A 250 -11.64 -8.95 5.33
CA ASP A 250 -13.09 -8.80 5.50
C ASP A 250 -13.74 -8.06 4.31
N ALA A 251 -12.95 -7.36 3.48
CA ALA A 251 -13.43 -6.64 2.31
C ALA A 251 -12.33 -6.52 1.25
N MET A 252 -12.71 -6.42 -0.03
CA MET A 252 -11.76 -6.20 -1.11
C MET A 252 -11.24 -4.76 -1.07
N GLU A 253 -9.93 -4.59 -0.91
CA GLU A 253 -9.29 -3.28 -0.80
C GLU A 253 -7.95 -3.24 -1.52
N TYR A 254 -7.59 -2.05 -1.97
CA TYR A 254 -6.38 -1.82 -2.74
C TYR A 254 -5.56 -0.68 -2.15
N SER A 255 -4.25 -0.75 -2.34
CA SER A 255 -3.35 0.38 -2.11
C SER A 255 -3.51 1.36 -3.27
N LEU A 256 -4.02 2.56 -2.99
CA LEU A 256 -4.33 3.57 -4.00
C LEU A 256 -3.25 4.64 -4.10
N LEU A 257 -2.94 5.05 -5.33
CA LEU A 257 -2.20 6.26 -5.63
C LEU A 257 -3.07 7.21 -6.44
N LYS A 258 -3.14 8.48 -6.00
CA LYS A 258 -3.90 9.51 -6.72
C LYS A 258 -3.19 10.85 -6.66
N VAL A 259 -3.06 11.53 -7.80
CA VAL A 259 -2.65 12.93 -7.80
C VAL A 259 -3.84 13.80 -7.45
N VAL A 260 -3.73 14.51 -6.33
CA VAL A 260 -4.68 15.52 -5.87
C VAL A 260 -4.13 16.89 -6.26
N GLN A 261 -4.81 17.54 -7.19
CA GLN A 261 -4.48 18.91 -7.59
C GLN A 261 -5.22 19.91 -6.69
N LYS A 262 -4.48 20.82 -6.05
CA LYS A 262 -5.04 21.93 -5.25
C LYS A 262 -4.48 23.24 -5.77
N GLY A 263 -5.23 23.88 -6.68
CA GLY A 263 -4.74 25.05 -7.41
C GLY A 263 -3.50 24.69 -8.23
N LYS A 264 -2.34 25.26 -7.85
CA LYS A 264 -1.04 24.98 -8.49
C LYS A 264 -0.25 23.84 -7.84
N GLU A 265 -0.73 23.29 -6.73
CA GLU A 265 -0.05 22.19 -6.03
C GLU A 265 -0.47 20.83 -6.58
N PHE A 266 0.51 19.98 -6.83
CA PHE A 266 0.32 18.57 -7.21
C PHE A 266 0.80 17.69 -6.06
N LEU A 267 -0.14 17.01 -5.41
CA LEU A 267 0.11 16.18 -4.23
C LEU A 267 -0.23 14.73 -4.56
N LEU A 268 0.70 13.79 -4.36
CA LEU A 268 0.41 12.37 -4.42
C LEU A 268 -0.23 11.93 -3.10
N ARG A 269 -1.48 11.44 -3.18
CA ARG A 269 -2.13 10.67 -2.12
C ARG A 269 -1.67 9.22 -2.21
N PHE A 270 -1.21 8.68 -1.08
CA PHE A 270 -0.79 7.30 -0.95
C PHE A 270 -1.11 6.76 0.45
N ALA A 271 -1.06 5.43 0.61
CA ALA A 271 -1.47 4.74 1.83
C ALA A 271 -2.92 5.09 2.24
N GLY A 272 -3.31 4.88 3.50
CA GLY A 272 -4.70 5.08 3.94
C GLY A 272 -5.67 4.02 3.41
N GLY A 273 -6.87 4.46 3.02
CA GLY A 273 -7.94 3.59 2.52
C GLY A 273 -8.93 4.42 1.71
N GLY A 274 -9.69 3.78 0.84
CA GLY A 274 -10.69 4.45 0.02
C GLY A 274 -11.33 3.48 -0.96
N ILE A 275 -12.27 3.99 -1.75
CA ILE A 275 -12.97 3.19 -2.74
C ILE A 275 -12.23 3.21 -4.09
N TRP A 276 -12.08 2.04 -4.70
CA TRP A 276 -11.61 1.89 -6.08
C TRP A 276 -12.54 0.94 -6.83
N HIS A 277 -13.06 1.39 -7.98
CA HIS A 277 -14.03 0.68 -8.81
C HIS A 277 -15.25 0.06 -8.08
N GLY A 278 -15.68 0.68 -6.98
CA GLY A 278 -16.81 0.22 -6.16
C GLY A 278 -16.41 -0.51 -4.88
N ASP A 279 -15.15 -0.89 -4.73
CA ASP A 279 -14.66 -1.66 -3.58
C ASP A 279 -13.87 -0.82 -2.57
N PRO A 280 -14.05 -1.01 -1.26
CA PRO A 280 -14.94 -2.01 -0.66
C PRO A 280 -16.40 -1.55 -0.69
N GLU A 281 -17.30 -2.37 -1.23
CA GLU A 281 -18.73 -2.01 -1.41
C GLU A 281 -19.39 -1.62 -0.08
N ALA A 282 -19.04 -2.32 0.99
CA ALA A 282 -19.62 -2.13 2.32
C ALA A 282 -19.37 -0.75 2.96
N VAL A 283 -18.44 0.06 2.43
CA VAL A 283 -18.24 1.45 2.89
C VAL A 283 -18.85 2.48 1.95
N SER A 284 -19.51 2.07 0.87
CA SER A 284 -20.09 3.01 -0.10
C SER A 284 -21.24 3.85 0.48
N GLU A 285 -21.92 3.34 1.49
CA GLU A 285 -22.92 4.04 2.29
C GLU A 285 -22.84 3.60 3.76
N LEU A 286 -23.11 4.52 4.69
CA LEU A 286 -23.15 4.22 6.12
C LEU A 286 -24.48 4.68 6.72
N SER A 287 -25.28 3.73 7.19
CA SER A 287 -26.51 3.97 7.93
C SER A 287 -26.23 4.57 9.32
N PRO A 288 -27.23 5.18 9.99
CA PRO A 288 -27.07 5.68 11.36
C PRO A 288 -26.52 4.60 12.30
N GLY A 289 -25.40 4.89 12.96
CA GLY A 289 -24.72 3.98 13.89
C GLY A 289 -23.77 2.97 13.24
N GLU A 290 -23.84 2.78 11.92
CA GLU A 290 -23.01 1.85 11.16
C GLU A 290 -21.54 2.27 11.15
N GLU A 291 -20.65 1.28 11.14
CA GLU A 291 -19.21 1.48 11.08
C GLU A 291 -18.57 0.58 10.02
N PHE A 292 -17.49 1.08 9.42
CA PHE A 292 -16.63 0.30 8.55
C PHE A 292 -15.18 0.48 8.98
N SER A 293 -14.45 -0.65 9.05
CA SER A 293 -13.02 -0.66 9.36
C SER A 293 -12.24 -1.05 8.12
N PHE A 294 -11.47 -0.10 7.57
CA PHE A 294 -10.53 -0.39 6.50
C PHE A 294 -9.43 -1.33 6.99
N GLY A 295 -8.89 -2.11 6.05
CA GLY A 295 -7.77 -3.00 6.25
C GLY A 295 -6.48 -2.29 6.62
N THR A 296 -5.48 -3.09 6.97
CA THR A 296 -4.14 -2.62 7.35
C THR A 296 -3.43 -2.04 6.14
N THR A 297 -2.92 -0.82 6.28
CA THR A 297 -1.97 -0.24 5.33
C THR A 297 -0.57 -0.24 5.94
N ARG A 298 0.38 -0.91 5.29
CA ARG A 298 1.78 -0.96 5.74
C ARG A 298 2.64 -0.05 4.87
N ILE A 299 3.46 0.79 5.50
CA ILE A 299 4.56 1.51 4.86
C ILE A 299 5.86 0.97 5.43
N ALA A 300 6.71 0.36 4.61
CA ALA A 300 8.00 -0.20 5.03
C ALA A 300 9.16 0.44 4.29
N VAL A 301 10.24 0.75 5.01
CA VAL A 301 11.55 1.07 4.44
C VAL A 301 12.22 -0.24 4.06
N VAL A 302 12.61 -0.37 2.81
CA VAL A 302 13.21 -1.58 2.26
C VAL A 302 14.61 -1.25 1.75
N ASP A 303 15.59 -2.01 2.22
CA ASP A 303 16.95 -1.94 1.69
C ASP A 303 17.00 -2.73 0.37
N GLY A 304 17.47 -2.10 -0.71
CA GLY A 304 17.53 -2.70 -2.05
C GLY A 304 16.65 -2.00 -3.07
N ASP A 305 16.29 -2.71 -4.14
CA ASP A 305 15.49 -2.21 -5.27
C ASP A 305 14.01 -2.64 -5.17
N TRP A 306 13.25 -2.45 -6.25
CA TRP A 306 11.85 -2.87 -6.31
C TRP A 306 11.64 -4.37 -6.07
N LYS A 307 12.60 -5.25 -6.41
CA LYS A 307 12.47 -6.70 -6.13
C LYS A 307 12.52 -6.97 -4.63
N SER A 308 13.29 -6.16 -3.90
CA SER A 308 13.34 -6.27 -2.44
C SER A 308 11.99 -5.91 -1.82
N CYS A 309 11.25 -4.96 -2.41
CA CYS A 309 9.88 -4.66 -1.99
C CYS A 309 8.91 -5.83 -2.25
N TYR A 310 9.11 -6.64 -3.29
CA TYR A 310 8.31 -7.86 -3.52
C TYR A 310 8.50 -8.88 -2.40
N TYR A 311 9.74 -9.08 -1.95
CA TYR A 311 10.02 -9.96 -0.82
C TYR A 311 9.44 -9.41 0.49
N ALA A 312 9.56 -8.11 0.74
CA ALA A 312 8.92 -7.46 1.88
C ALA A 312 7.38 -7.58 1.85
N PHE A 313 6.78 -7.56 0.65
CA PHE A 313 5.35 -7.79 0.48
C PHE A 313 4.97 -9.24 0.79
N ARG A 314 5.75 -10.21 0.30
CA ARG A 314 5.55 -11.63 0.63
C ARG A 314 5.64 -11.87 2.14
N GLU A 315 6.67 -11.35 2.80
CA GLU A 315 6.82 -11.43 4.27
C GLU A 315 5.61 -10.80 4.98
N PHE A 316 5.12 -9.65 4.50
CA PHE A 316 3.90 -9.06 5.02
C PHE A 316 2.69 -9.96 4.85
N MET A 317 2.50 -10.60 3.69
CA MET A 317 1.41 -11.55 3.46
C MET A 317 1.52 -12.78 4.38
N GLU A 318 2.72 -13.35 4.53
CA GLU A 318 3.00 -14.46 5.44
C GLU A 318 2.67 -14.09 6.90
N GLU A 319 3.03 -12.88 7.35
CA GLU A 319 2.65 -12.36 8.68
C GLU A 319 1.14 -12.22 8.87
N LYS A 320 0.37 -12.07 7.78
CA LYS A 320 -1.10 -12.06 7.81
C LYS A 320 -1.72 -13.46 7.71
N GLY A 321 -0.91 -14.50 7.66
CA GLY A 321 -1.34 -15.90 7.60
C GLY A 321 -1.43 -16.47 6.19
N HIS A 322 -1.03 -15.71 5.15
CA HIS A 322 -0.95 -16.22 3.78
C HIS A 322 0.35 -17.01 3.60
N THR A 323 0.38 -18.20 4.21
CA THR A 323 1.52 -19.11 4.17
C THR A 323 1.03 -20.54 3.98
N VAL A 324 1.96 -21.43 3.67
CA VAL A 324 1.71 -22.87 3.63
C VAL A 324 2.16 -23.50 4.94
N PRO A 325 1.54 -24.62 5.39
CA PRO A 325 2.03 -25.37 6.52
C PRO A 325 3.53 -25.74 6.38
N PRO A 326 4.33 -25.80 7.48
CA PRO A 326 5.78 -26.04 7.39
C PRO A 326 6.20 -27.33 6.67
N ASN A 327 5.32 -28.34 6.67
CA ASN A 327 5.55 -29.63 6.00
C ASN A 327 4.66 -29.79 4.75
N TYR A 328 4.20 -28.69 4.17
CA TYR A 328 3.42 -28.73 2.94
C TYR A 328 4.29 -29.15 1.77
N ASN A 329 4.10 -30.40 1.33
CA ASN A 329 4.70 -30.96 0.13
C ASN A 329 3.55 -31.39 -0.78
N PRO A 330 3.05 -30.50 -1.66
CA PRO A 330 1.94 -30.85 -2.54
C PRO A 330 2.35 -31.96 -3.51
N PRO A 331 1.47 -32.92 -3.81
CA PRO A 331 1.79 -33.97 -4.78
C PRO A 331 2.06 -33.35 -6.16
N ILE A 332 3.01 -33.95 -6.88
CA ILE A 332 3.13 -33.68 -8.32
C ILE A 332 1.85 -34.20 -8.96
N HIS A 333 1.03 -33.31 -9.51
CA HIS A 333 -0.26 -33.68 -10.07
C HIS A 333 -0.31 -33.47 -11.57
N TRP A 334 -1.09 -34.33 -12.23
CA TRP A 334 -1.53 -34.15 -13.62
C TRP A 334 -2.87 -33.44 -13.62
N ASN A 335 -3.02 -32.35 -14.37
CA ASN A 335 -4.31 -31.71 -14.60
C ASN A 335 -4.84 -32.15 -15.97
N GLU A 336 -5.93 -32.92 -15.97
CA GLU A 336 -6.52 -33.50 -17.19
C GLU A 336 -7.01 -32.43 -18.18
N LEU A 337 -7.34 -31.23 -17.70
CA LEU A 337 -7.95 -30.16 -18.50
C LEU A 337 -7.16 -29.84 -19.78
N TYR A 338 -5.83 -29.84 -19.69
CA TYR A 338 -4.98 -29.44 -20.81
C TYR A 338 -4.97 -30.47 -21.95
N ASP A 339 -5.18 -31.74 -21.63
CA ASP A 339 -5.24 -32.86 -22.58
C ASP A 339 -6.68 -33.16 -23.03
N ASN A 340 -7.68 -32.61 -22.34
CA ASN A 340 -9.09 -32.85 -22.62
C ASN A 340 -9.62 -32.01 -23.79
N PRO A 341 -10.03 -32.63 -24.93
CA PRO A 341 -10.56 -31.87 -26.06
C PRO A 341 -11.86 -31.10 -25.76
N LEU A 342 -12.60 -31.47 -24.72
CA LEU A 342 -13.82 -30.78 -24.32
C LEU A 342 -13.54 -29.34 -23.88
N TRP A 343 -12.40 -29.08 -23.22
CA TRP A 343 -11.99 -27.75 -22.77
C TRP A 343 -11.73 -26.79 -23.93
N TRP A 344 -11.20 -27.31 -25.03
CA TRP A 344 -10.83 -26.52 -26.21
C TRP A 344 -11.97 -26.40 -27.24
N GLY A 345 -13.14 -26.97 -26.95
CA GLY A 345 -14.29 -27.05 -27.86
C GLY A 345 -15.61 -26.63 -27.20
N PRO A 346 -16.73 -26.70 -27.95
CA PRO A 346 -18.03 -26.39 -27.39
C PRO A 346 -18.45 -27.47 -26.39
N ASP A 347 -18.88 -27.03 -25.21
CA ASP A 347 -19.38 -27.91 -24.16
C ASP A 347 -20.83 -28.34 -24.41
N THR A 348 -21.01 -29.42 -25.17
CA THR A 348 -22.34 -29.99 -25.47
C THR A 348 -22.51 -31.38 -24.84
N PRO A 349 -23.75 -31.86 -24.62
CA PRO A 349 -23.99 -33.22 -24.12
C PRO A 349 -23.31 -34.32 -24.96
N GLU A 350 -23.24 -34.12 -26.29
CA GLU A 350 -22.58 -35.04 -27.22
C GLU A 350 -21.06 -35.03 -27.03
N ASN A 351 -20.45 -33.84 -26.94
CA ASN A 351 -19.01 -33.72 -26.72
C ASN A 351 -18.61 -34.20 -25.32
N ARG A 352 -19.44 -33.99 -24.29
CA ARG A 352 -19.24 -34.58 -22.96
C ARG A 352 -19.18 -36.09 -22.98
N LYS A 353 -20.17 -36.74 -23.61
CA LYS A 353 -20.18 -38.20 -23.77
C LYS A 353 -18.95 -38.71 -24.53
N LYS A 354 -18.42 -37.90 -25.44
CA LYS A 354 -17.29 -38.25 -26.31
C LYS A 354 -15.93 -37.96 -25.69
N HIS A 355 -15.79 -36.94 -24.85
CA HIS A 355 -14.50 -36.39 -24.40
C HIS A 355 -14.35 -36.32 -22.88
N TYR A 356 -15.42 -36.55 -22.12
CA TYR A 356 -15.43 -36.49 -20.65
C TYR A 356 -16.22 -37.66 -20.08
N SER A 357 -15.67 -38.86 -20.23
CA SER A 357 -16.23 -40.10 -19.70
C SER A 357 -15.28 -40.75 -18.68
N LEU A 358 -15.81 -41.60 -17.80
CA LEU A 358 -14.99 -42.31 -16.82
C LEU A 358 -13.80 -43.06 -17.48
N PRO A 359 -13.97 -43.80 -18.60
CA PRO A 359 -12.83 -44.43 -19.28
C PRO A 359 -11.73 -43.44 -19.68
N GLN A 360 -12.09 -42.25 -20.14
CA GLN A 360 -11.11 -41.24 -20.54
C GLN A 360 -10.38 -40.64 -19.34
N ILE A 361 -11.08 -40.40 -18.24
CA ILE A 361 -10.43 -39.96 -16.99
C ILE A 361 -9.49 -41.04 -16.45
N LEU A 362 -9.82 -42.32 -16.63
CA LEU A 362 -8.91 -43.43 -16.28
C LEU A 362 -7.69 -43.48 -17.20
N GLU A 363 -7.83 -43.18 -18.49
CA GLU A 363 -6.69 -43.01 -19.40
C GLU A 363 -5.77 -41.85 -18.96
N GLU A 364 -6.34 -40.70 -18.57
CA GLU A 364 -5.58 -39.58 -18.00
C GLU A 364 -4.87 -39.97 -16.68
N ALA A 365 -5.50 -40.80 -15.84
CA ALA A 365 -4.88 -41.32 -14.63
C ALA A 365 -3.68 -42.23 -14.94
N GLU A 366 -3.77 -43.08 -15.96
CA GLU A 366 -2.65 -43.93 -16.38
C GLU A 366 -1.50 -43.10 -16.98
N LYS A 367 -1.79 -42.08 -17.79
CA LYS A 367 -0.77 -41.11 -18.25
C LYS A 367 -0.07 -40.43 -17.07
N ALA A 368 -0.84 -39.94 -16.10
CA ALA A 368 -0.31 -39.29 -14.90
C ALA A 368 0.66 -40.23 -14.16
N LYS A 369 0.25 -41.49 -13.98
CA LYS A 369 1.08 -42.53 -13.34
C LYS A 369 2.33 -42.86 -14.15
N GLU A 370 2.24 -42.97 -15.47
CA GLU A 370 3.38 -43.19 -16.37
C GLU A 370 4.41 -42.06 -16.25
N MET A 371 3.94 -40.81 -16.12
CA MET A 371 4.76 -39.62 -15.93
C MET A 371 5.28 -39.44 -14.48
N GLY A 372 4.95 -40.35 -13.56
CA GLY A 372 5.38 -40.30 -12.17
C GLY A 372 4.62 -39.27 -11.32
N CYS A 373 3.44 -38.82 -11.76
CA CYS A 373 2.57 -37.99 -10.94
C CYS A 373 1.99 -38.81 -9.78
N GLU A 374 1.81 -38.14 -8.64
CA GLU A 374 1.29 -38.69 -7.40
C GLU A 374 -0.21 -38.45 -7.24
N ALA A 375 -0.79 -37.59 -8.08
CA ALA A 375 -2.21 -37.26 -8.08
C ALA A 375 -2.74 -36.90 -9.48
N LEU A 376 -4.04 -37.10 -9.68
CA LEU A 376 -4.82 -36.56 -10.80
C LEU A 376 -5.72 -35.44 -10.28
N TYR A 377 -5.62 -34.25 -10.87
CA TYR A 377 -6.46 -33.10 -10.59
C TYR A 377 -7.57 -33.02 -11.64
N LEU A 378 -8.83 -33.09 -11.19
CA LEU A 378 -10.01 -32.93 -12.02
C LEU A 378 -10.46 -31.46 -11.97
N ASP A 379 -10.28 -30.72 -13.07
CA ASP A 379 -10.83 -29.38 -13.25
C ASP A 379 -12.37 -29.47 -13.47
N PRO A 380 -13.14 -28.36 -13.63
CA PRO A 380 -14.56 -28.39 -13.94
C PRO A 380 -14.89 -29.31 -15.12
N GLY A 381 -16.14 -29.74 -15.23
CA GLY A 381 -16.58 -30.66 -16.29
C GLY A 381 -17.17 -31.96 -15.76
N TRP A 382 -16.77 -32.43 -14.58
CA TRP A 382 -17.29 -33.67 -13.98
C TRP A 382 -18.66 -33.49 -13.28
N ASP A 383 -18.92 -32.33 -12.67
CA ASP A 383 -20.20 -31.97 -12.01
C ASP A 383 -20.86 -30.70 -12.58
N THR A 384 -20.16 -29.99 -13.44
CA THR A 384 -20.50 -28.65 -13.91
C THR A 384 -20.27 -28.52 -15.41
N SER A 385 -21.04 -27.63 -16.07
CA SER A 385 -20.75 -27.19 -17.43
C SER A 385 -19.50 -26.31 -17.45
N PHE A 386 -18.66 -26.43 -18.47
CA PHE A 386 -17.67 -25.43 -18.81
C PHE A 386 -18.44 -24.18 -19.26
N ALA A 387 -18.43 -23.15 -18.42
CA ALA A 387 -19.21 -21.92 -18.64
C ALA A 387 -18.72 -21.12 -19.85
#